data_AF-F9S0N6-F1
#
_entry.id   AF-F9S0N6-F1
#
_cell.length_a   1.000
_cell.length_b   1.000
_cell.length_c   1.000
_cell.angle_alpha   90.00
_cell.angle_beta   90.00
_cell.angle_gamma   90.00
#
_symmetry.space_group_name_H-M   'P 1'
#
loop_
_entity.id
_entity.type
_entity.pdbx_description
1 polymer ?
#
loop_
_entity_poly.entity_id
_entity_poly.type
_entity_poly.pdbx_seq_one_letter_code
_entity_poly.pdbx_strand_id
1 'polypeptide(L)'
;MTEFLQALNCQVNDVNVIAVKDEVVSIDTAEQLIKHLEISMSEKLIGSGYTIIYDIDTLYISFTPAGETKGEVQKEMLSIIKLMTFDCGIIRRIIICPVQSTQPLDNCDKCQSLLIEATLSFSDANQYAKKQISTSTIWRQIDFSLPPSLSNVFENEELVEFPLR
;
A
#
# COMPACT_ATOMS: atom_id res chain seq x y z
N MET A 1 39.81 25.39 -1.48
CA MET A 1 39.67 23.98 -1.91
C MET A 1 40.17 23.05 -0.80
N THR A 2 39.67 23.27 0.42
CA THR A 2 40.11 22.62 1.66
C THR A 2 38.90 22.26 2.52
N GLU A 3 37.81 23.02 2.40
CA GLU A 3 36.52 22.74 3.05
C GLU A 3 35.84 21.46 2.52
N PHE A 4 36.00 21.12 1.23
CA PHE A 4 35.43 19.89 0.67
C PHE A 4 36.11 18.61 1.20
N LEU A 5 37.42 18.67 1.43
CA LEU A 5 38.17 17.57 2.07
C LEU A 5 37.91 17.49 3.57
N GLN A 6 37.57 18.62 4.20
CA GLN A 6 37.19 18.65 5.61
C GLN A 6 35.79 18.04 5.83
N ALA A 7 34.85 18.24 4.89
CA ALA A 7 33.54 17.58 4.92
C ALA A 7 33.63 16.05 4.76
N LEU A 8 34.64 15.53 4.05
CA LEU A 8 34.92 14.10 3.94
C LEU A 8 35.58 13.50 5.20
N ASN A 9 36.26 14.34 6.00
CA ASN A 9 36.97 13.95 7.22
C ASN A 9 36.21 14.26 8.52
N CYS A 10 35.03 14.86 8.44
CA CYS A 10 34.13 14.99 9.58
C CYS A 10 33.48 13.64 9.88
N GLN A 11 34.20 12.85 10.69
CA GLN A 11 33.65 11.87 11.62
C GLN A 11 32.72 10.83 10.99
N VAL A 12 33.37 9.72 10.60
CA VAL A 12 32.95 8.36 10.97
C VAL A 12 32.81 8.30 12.50
N ASN A 13 31.89 9.07 13.07
CA ASN A 13 31.26 8.67 14.31
C ASN A 13 30.34 7.56 13.89
N ASP A 14 30.47 6.41 14.56
CA ASP A 14 29.46 5.38 14.58
C ASP A 14 28.09 6.06 14.71
N VAL A 15 27.42 6.24 13.57
CA VAL A 15 25.98 6.25 13.56
C VAL A 15 25.70 4.85 14.03
N ASN A 16 25.51 4.70 15.34
CA ASN A 16 24.64 3.69 15.89
C ASN A 16 23.35 3.89 15.11
N VAL A 17 23.28 3.23 13.95
CA VAL A 17 22.06 2.77 13.37
C VAL A 17 21.54 1.92 14.50
N ILE A 18 20.75 2.55 15.37
CA ILE A 18 19.81 1.85 16.20
C ILE A 18 19.05 1.09 15.13
N ALA A 19 19.45 -0.16 14.92
CA ALA A 19 18.60 -1.15 14.34
C ALA A 19 17.40 -1.07 15.27
N VAL A 20 16.41 -0.28 14.86
CA VAL A 20 15.06 -0.39 15.38
C VAL A 20 14.83 -1.87 15.19
N LYS A 21 14.93 -2.62 16.30
CA LYS A 21 14.47 -3.99 16.30
C LYS A 21 13.06 -3.83 15.80
N ASP A 22 12.81 -4.32 14.58
CA ASP A 22 11.45 -4.53 14.12
C ASP A 22 10.85 -5.44 15.19
N GLU A 23 10.19 -4.84 16.17
CA GLU A 23 9.40 -5.57 17.12
C GLU A 23 8.34 -6.22 16.25
N VAL A 24 8.49 -7.53 16.07
CA VAL A 24 7.53 -8.32 15.33
C VAL A 24 6.23 -8.25 16.13
N VAL A 25 5.38 -7.31 15.75
CA VAL A 25 4.04 -7.18 16.31
C VAL A 25 3.29 -8.42 15.84
N SER A 26 2.94 -9.31 16.77
CA SER A 26 2.01 -10.41 16.49
C SER A 26 0.60 -9.83 16.53
N ILE A 27 -0.16 -10.03 15.46
CA ILE A 27 -1.54 -9.58 15.36
C ILE A 27 -2.45 -10.80 15.32
N ASP A 28 -3.21 -10.98 16.40
CA ASP A 28 -4.05 -12.17 16.59
C ASP A 28 -5.55 -11.85 16.44
N THR A 29 -5.93 -10.56 16.43
CA THR A 29 -7.34 -10.13 16.27
C THR A 29 -7.51 -9.06 15.20
N ALA A 30 -8.72 -9.00 14.60
CA ALA A 30 -9.10 -7.99 13.62
C ALA A 30 -8.99 -6.56 14.17
N GLU A 31 -9.35 -6.35 15.44
CA GLU A 31 -9.27 -5.04 16.10
C GLU A 31 -7.81 -4.57 16.24
N GLN A 32 -6.90 -5.47 16.61
CA GLN A 32 -5.47 -5.18 16.67
C GLN A 32 -4.92 -4.86 15.29
N LEU A 33 -5.36 -5.59 14.26
CA LEU A 33 -4.98 -5.36 12.87
C LEU A 33 -5.34 -3.96 12.40
N ILE A 34 -6.63 -3.61 12.51
CA ILE A 34 -7.15 -2.31 12.06
C ILE A 34 -6.40 -1.20 12.80
N LYS A 35 -6.29 -1.30 14.13
CA LYS A 35 -5.61 -0.29 14.94
C LYS A 35 -4.13 -0.13 14.58
N HIS A 36 -3.42 -1.24 14.37
CA HIS A 36 -2.01 -1.20 13.97
C HIS A 36 -1.82 -0.52 12.61
N LEU A 37 -2.69 -0.85 11.65
CA LEU A 37 -2.65 -0.26 10.32
C LEU A 37 -3.06 1.21 10.33
N GLU A 38 -4.07 1.63 11.10
CA GLU A 38 -4.46 3.03 11.25
C GLU A 38 -3.31 3.88 11.78
N ILE A 39 -2.63 3.41 12.83
CA ILE A 39 -1.45 4.09 13.37
C ILE A 39 -0.37 4.19 12.28
N SER A 40 0.00 3.06 11.67
CA SER A 40 1.06 2.99 10.66
C SER A 40 0.76 3.83 9.40
N MET A 41 -0.50 3.88 8.97
CA MET A 41 -0.96 4.67 7.84
C MET A 41 -0.93 6.16 8.16
N SER A 42 -1.39 6.56 9.35
CA SER A 42 -1.39 7.97 9.77
C SER A 42 0.01 8.57 9.82
N GLU A 43 1.03 7.76 10.10
CA GLU A 43 2.44 8.18 10.11
C GLU A 43 3.04 8.28 8.70
N LYS A 44 2.61 7.43 7.75
CA LYS A 44 3.24 7.32 6.42
C LYS A 44 2.47 8.00 5.28
N LEU A 45 1.15 8.12 5.37
CA LEU A 45 0.28 8.70 4.33
C LEU A 45 -0.28 10.05 4.78
N ILE A 46 0.59 11.05 4.87
CA ILE A 46 0.19 12.41 5.25
C ILE A 46 -0.61 13.05 4.10
N GLY A 47 -1.88 13.35 4.34
CA GLY A 47 -2.74 14.08 3.40
C GLY A 47 -3.56 13.22 2.44
N SER A 48 -3.46 11.89 2.52
CA SER A 48 -4.29 10.96 1.74
C SER A 48 -5.42 10.39 2.60
N GLY A 49 -6.67 10.52 2.14
CA GLY A 49 -7.80 9.84 2.78
C GLY A 49 -7.69 8.34 2.57
N TYR A 50 -7.84 7.54 3.62
CA TYR A 50 -7.81 6.09 3.53
C TYR A 50 -8.94 5.45 4.34
N THR A 51 -9.26 4.20 4.00
CA THR A 51 -10.24 3.37 4.69
C THR A 51 -9.72 1.95 4.72
N ILE A 52 -9.74 1.34 5.90
CA ILE A 52 -9.31 -0.04 6.13
C ILE A 52 -10.54 -0.82 6.56
N ILE A 53 -10.83 -1.90 5.85
CA ILE A 53 -11.93 -2.82 6.18
C ILE A 53 -11.33 -4.22 6.22
N TYR A 54 -11.69 -4.99 7.24
CA TYR A 54 -11.33 -6.39 7.34
C TYR A 54 -12.60 -7.24 7.30
N ASP A 55 -12.63 -8.22 6.40
CA ASP A 55 -13.71 -9.19 6.29
C ASP A 55 -13.15 -10.60 6.10
N ILE A 56 -13.54 -11.52 6.99
CA ILE A 56 -13.16 -12.95 7.03
C ILE A 56 -11.64 -13.20 7.06
N ASP A 57 -10.97 -13.13 5.91
CA ASP A 57 -9.54 -13.37 5.72
C ASP A 57 -8.91 -12.36 4.74
N THR A 58 -9.68 -11.33 4.39
CA THR A 58 -9.36 -10.35 3.37
C THR A 58 -9.29 -8.95 3.98
N LEU A 59 -8.16 -8.29 3.75
CA LEU A 59 -7.92 -6.91 4.15
C LEU A 59 -8.14 -5.99 2.95
N TYR A 60 -9.13 -5.13 3.04
CA TYR A 60 -9.42 -4.10 2.05
C TYR A 60 -8.80 -2.77 2.50
N ILE A 61 -8.01 -2.17 1.62
CA ILE A 61 -7.38 -0.87 1.84
C ILE A 61 -7.74 0.04 0.68
N SER A 62 -8.66 0.96 0.91
CA SER A 62 -8.98 2.01 -0.03
C SER A 62 -8.20 3.27 0.32
N PHE A 63 -7.61 3.94 -0.67
CA PHE A 63 -6.93 5.22 -0.43
C PHE A 63 -7.14 6.18 -1.60
N THR A 64 -7.18 7.48 -1.31
CA THR A 64 -7.19 8.53 -2.32
C THR A 64 -5.73 8.93 -2.58
N PRO A 65 -5.15 8.63 -3.76
CA PRO A 65 -3.76 8.95 -4.03
C PRO A 65 -3.52 10.45 -3.95
N ALA A 66 -2.39 10.85 -3.36
CA ALA A 66 -1.95 12.24 -3.39
C ALA A 66 -1.22 12.57 -4.70
N GLY A 67 -0.57 11.57 -5.29
CA GLY A 67 0.12 11.64 -6.57
C GLY A 67 -0.82 11.84 -7.75
N GLU A 68 -0.40 12.68 -8.69
CA GLU A 68 -1.14 12.96 -9.93
C GLU A 68 -0.69 12.06 -11.07
N THR A 69 0.50 11.46 -10.97
CA THR A 69 1.09 10.61 -12.02
C THR A 69 0.96 9.12 -11.69
N LYS A 70 0.90 8.28 -12.73
CA LYS A 70 0.91 6.81 -12.59
C LYS A 70 2.05 6.32 -11.70
N GLY A 71 3.24 6.90 -11.84
CA GLY A 71 4.42 6.51 -11.07
C GLY A 71 4.33 6.88 -9.59
N GLU A 72 3.60 7.93 -9.23
CA GLU A 72 3.36 8.31 -7.83
C GLU A 72 2.32 7.40 -7.18
N VAL A 73 1.22 7.11 -7.87
CA VAL A 73 0.21 6.14 -7.41
C VAL A 73 0.85 4.77 -7.16
N GLN A 74 1.74 4.33 -8.05
CA GLN A 74 2.52 3.09 -7.87
C GLN A 74 3.39 3.12 -6.60
N LYS A 75 4.05 4.25 -6.31
CA LYS A 75 4.87 4.41 -5.10
C LYS A 75 4.04 4.39 -3.83
N GLU A 76 2.87 5.02 -3.85
CA GLU A 76 1.94 5.00 -2.72
C GLU A 76 1.43 3.59 -2.44
N MET A 77 1.04 2.84 -3.49
CA MET A 77 0.62 1.46 -3.34
C MET A 77 1.73 0.57 -2.77
N LEU A 78 2.97 0.69 -3.27
CA LEU A 78 4.11 -0.02 -2.69
C LEU A 78 4.39 0.41 -1.24
N SER A 79 4.11 1.65 -0.88
CA SER A 79 4.27 2.15 0.50
C SER A 79 3.25 1.53 1.45
N ILE A 80 2.02 1.30 0.97
CA ILE A 80 0.99 0.54 1.69
C ILE A 80 1.43 -0.91 1.90
N ILE A 81 1.92 -1.58 0.85
CA ILE A 81 2.39 -2.98 0.97
C ILE A 81 3.55 -3.08 1.97
N LYS A 82 4.43 -2.07 2.03
CA LYS A 82 5.53 -2.00 3.01
C LYS A 82 5.07 -1.83 4.47
N LEU A 83 3.79 -1.60 4.74
CA LEU A 83 3.26 -1.60 6.10
C LEU A 83 3.07 -3.01 6.66
N MET A 84 3.11 -4.04 5.82
CA MET A 84 2.88 -5.43 6.21
C MET A 84 4.11 -6.07 6.87
N THR A 85 4.80 -5.35 7.76
CA THR A 85 6.02 -5.81 8.47
C THR A 85 5.74 -6.65 9.71
N PHE A 86 4.49 -7.05 9.93
CA PHE A 86 4.02 -7.79 11.10
C PHE A 86 3.64 -9.23 10.74
N ASP A 87 3.57 -10.10 11.74
CA ASP A 87 3.11 -11.48 11.55
C ASP A 87 1.62 -11.59 11.92
N CYS A 88 0.85 -12.17 11.01
CA CYS A 88 -0.60 -12.24 11.13
C CYS A 88 -1.13 -13.54 10.53
N GLY A 89 -1.82 -14.35 11.34
CA GLY A 89 -2.42 -15.61 10.89
C GLY A 89 -3.85 -15.47 10.34
N ILE A 90 -4.47 -14.31 10.53
CA ILE A 90 -5.89 -14.08 10.22
C ILE A 90 -6.13 -13.47 8.82
N ILE A 91 -5.08 -13.02 8.13
CA ILE A 91 -5.17 -12.43 6.79
C ILE A 91 -4.53 -13.39 5.80
N ARG A 92 -5.23 -13.65 4.70
CA ARG A 92 -4.70 -14.39 3.55
C ARG A 92 -4.55 -13.50 2.33
N ARG A 93 -5.47 -12.56 2.14
CA ARG A 93 -5.55 -11.70 0.96
C ARG A 93 -5.56 -10.23 1.36
N ILE A 94 -4.90 -9.41 0.55
CA ILE A 94 -4.95 -7.95 0.62
C ILE A 94 -5.50 -7.46 -0.70
N ILE A 95 -6.44 -6.53 -0.62
CA ILE A 95 -7.06 -5.84 -1.75
C ILE A 95 -6.81 -4.36 -1.56
N ILE A 96 -6.08 -3.74 -2.49
CA ILE A 96 -5.75 -2.31 -2.45
C ILE A 96 -6.51 -1.59 -3.57
N CYS A 97 -7.30 -0.60 -3.19
CA CYS A 97 -8.18 0.15 -4.07
C CYS A 97 -7.81 1.64 -4.08
N PRO A 98 -6.95 2.10 -5.01
CA PRO A 98 -6.81 3.52 -5.29
C PRO A 98 -8.11 4.12 -5.82
N VAL A 99 -8.61 5.16 -5.13
CA VAL A 99 -9.85 5.87 -5.46
C VAL A 99 -9.49 7.24 -6.04
N GLN A 100 -10.05 7.60 -7.20
CA GLN A 100 -9.80 8.91 -7.77
C GLN A 100 -10.46 10.00 -6.92
N SER A 101 -9.71 11.07 -6.62
CA SER A 101 -10.29 12.31 -6.09
C SER A 101 -11.14 12.96 -7.17
N THR A 102 -12.46 12.75 -7.12
CA THR A 102 -13.41 13.43 -8.00
C THR A 102 -13.95 14.67 -7.27
N GLN A 103 -14.03 15.81 -7.97
CA GLN A 103 -14.76 16.98 -7.45
C GLN A 103 -16.20 16.55 -7.10
N PRO A 104 -16.79 17.06 -6.00
CA PRO A 104 -18.19 16.80 -5.69
C PRO A 104 -19.05 17.30 -6.86
N LEU A 105 -19.65 16.38 -7.58
CA LEU A 105 -20.65 16.70 -8.60
C LEU A 105 -21.99 16.85 -7.87
N ASP A 106 -22.76 17.89 -8.23
CA ASP A 106 -24.10 18.18 -7.65
C ASP A 106 -25.11 17.02 -7.80
N ASN A 107 -24.78 15.99 -8.58
CA ASN A 107 -25.55 14.76 -8.74
C ASN A 107 -24.77 13.56 -8.18
N CYS A 108 -25.29 12.94 -7.13
CA CYS A 108 -24.71 11.78 -6.43
C CYS A 108 -24.56 10.49 -7.27
N ASP A 109 -24.98 10.49 -8.54
CA ASP A 109 -25.02 9.29 -9.40
C ASP A 109 -23.67 8.89 -10.03
N LYS A 110 -22.59 9.62 -9.75
CA LYS A 110 -21.23 9.29 -10.21
C LYS A 110 -20.32 9.08 -9.02
N CYS A 111 -20.52 7.96 -8.33
CA CYS A 111 -19.60 7.46 -7.32
C CYS A 111 -18.17 7.42 -7.87
N GLN A 112 -17.22 7.72 -7.00
CA GLN A 112 -15.78 7.77 -7.26
C GLN A 112 -15.35 6.59 -8.15
N SER A 113 -14.72 6.87 -9.29
CA SER A 113 -14.17 5.81 -10.12
C SER A 113 -13.07 5.10 -9.33
N LEU A 114 -13.36 3.90 -8.84
CA LEU A 114 -12.35 2.93 -8.42
C LEU A 114 -11.43 2.73 -9.63
N LEU A 115 -10.16 3.12 -9.49
CA LEU A 115 -9.27 3.21 -10.64
C LEU A 115 -8.83 1.82 -11.09
N ILE A 116 -8.41 0.99 -10.13
CA ILE A 116 -7.90 -0.38 -10.29
C ILE A 116 -8.07 -1.07 -8.94
N GLU A 117 -8.38 -2.36 -8.92
CA GLU A 117 -8.26 -3.23 -7.76
C GLU A 117 -6.95 -4.01 -7.85
N ALA A 118 -6.12 -3.93 -6.83
CA ALA A 118 -4.85 -4.64 -6.74
C ALA A 118 -4.93 -5.71 -5.65
N THR A 119 -4.98 -6.97 -6.09
CA THR A 119 -5.12 -8.14 -5.21
C THR A 119 -3.78 -8.86 -5.07
N LEU A 120 -3.38 -9.14 -3.84
CA LEU A 120 -2.16 -9.88 -3.52
C LEU A 120 -2.30 -10.74 -2.26
N SER A 121 -1.45 -11.75 -2.12
CA SER A 121 -1.40 -12.54 -0.89
C SER A 121 -0.72 -11.78 0.25
N PHE A 122 -1.18 -11.98 1.49
CA PHE A 122 -0.52 -11.40 2.66
C PHE A 122 0.94 -11.90 2.80
N SER A 123 1.20 -13.16 2.45
CA SER A 123 2.54 -13.72 2.47
C SER A 123 3.49 -12.99 1.53
N ASP A 124 3.06 -12.65 0.31
CA ASP A 124 3.89 -11.93 -0.65
C ASP A 124 4.12 -10.48 -0.19
N ALA A 125 3.07 -9.83 0.32
CA ALA A 125 3.17 -8.50 0.90
C ALA A 125 4.16 -8.45 2.07
N ASN A 126 4.12 -9.46 2.95
CA ASN A 126 5.02 -9.59 4.09
C ASN A 126 6.48 -9.83 3.67
N GLN A 127 6.69 -10.71 2.68
CA GLN A 127 8.02 -10.93 2.11
C GLN A 127 8.58 -9.64 1.50
N TYR A 128 7.75 -8.86 0.80
CA TYR A 128 8.17 -7.56 0.25
C TYR A 128 8.48 -6.54 1.35
N ALA A 129 7.62 -6.43 2.36
CA ALA A 129 7.81 -5.52 3.48
C ALA A 129 9.10 -5.82 4.27
N LYS A 130 9.41 -7.12 4.45
CA LYS A 130 10.65 -7.62 5.05
C LYS A 130 11.86 -7.60 4.10
N LYS A 131 11.72 -7.02 2.91
CA LYS A 131 12.77 -6.89 1.87
C LYS A 131 13.35 -8.23 1.40
N GLN A 132 12.59 -9.31 1.48
CA GLN A 132 12.99 -10.65 1.02
C GLN A 132 12.82 -10.81 -0.50
N ILE A 133 11.87 -10.09 -1.09
CA ILE A 133 11.63 -10.05 -2.54
C ILE A 133 11.80 -8.63 -3.08
N SER A 134 12.12 -8.53 -4.38
CA SER A 134 12.33 -7.26 -5.05
C SER A 134 11.01 -6.59 -5.45
N THR A 135 11.07 -5.29 -5.76
CA THR A 135 9.94 -4.55 -6.32
C THR A 135 9.41 -5.19 -7.61
N SER A 136 10.28 -5.69 -8.50
CA SER A 136 9.82 -6.33 -9.74
C SER A 136 9.13 -7.67 -9.50
N THR A 137 9.52 -8.40 -8.45
CA THR A 137 8.86 -9.66 -8.07
C THR A 137 7.47 -9.39 -7.52
N ILE A 138 7.32 -8.46 -6.57
CA ILE A 138 6.00 -8.16 -5.99
C ILE A 138 5.02 -7.66 -7.05
N TRP A 139 5.46 -6.85 -8.02
CA TRP A 139 4.60 -6.40 -9.12
C TRP A 139 4.05 -7.54 -9.98
N ARG A 140 4.78 -8.66 -10.12
CA ARG A 140 4.30 -9.84 -10.86
C ARG A 140 3.34 -10.71 -10.06
N GLN A 141 3.26 -10.50 -8.75
CA GLN A 141 2.39 -11.25 -7.83
C GLN A 141 1.08 -10.51 -7.52
N ILE A 142 0.95 -9.27 -8.00
CA ILE A 142 -0.28 -8.51 -7.87
C ILE A 142 -1.15 -8.78 -9.09
N ASP A 143 -2.35 -9.29 -8.83
CA ASP A 143 -3.41 -9.37 -9.83
C ASP A 143 -4.14 -8.03 -9.86
N PHE A 144 -4.24 -7.42 -11.03
CA PHE A 144 -4.98 -6.17 -11.20
C PHE A 144 -6.29 -6.47 -11.90
N SER A 145 -7.40 -5.97 -11.36
CA SER A 145 -8.71 -6.00 -12.00
C SER A 145 -9.31 -4.61 -12.08
N LEU A 146 -10.18 -4.38 -13.06
CA LEU A 146 -11.10 -3.26 -13.01
C LEU A 146 -12.32 -3.63 -12.17
N PRO A 147 -12.82 -2.70 -11.34
CA PRO A 147 -14.08 -2.90 -10.64
C PRO A 147 -15.20 -3.12 -11.66
N PRO A 148 -16.18 -3.99 -11.36
CA PRO A 148 -17.31 -4.22 -12.26
C PRO A 148 -18.07 -2.91 -12.49
N SER A 149 -18.36 -2.64 -13.76
CA SER A 149 -19.13 -1.47 -14.17
C SER A 149 -20.53 -1.51 -13.57
N LEU A 150 -20.93 -0.48 -12.81
CA LEU A 150 -22.31 -0.35 -12.31
C LEU A 150 -23.34 -0.30 -13.45
N SER A 151 -22.89 0.00 -14.67
CA SER A 151 -23.68 0.00 -15.90
C SER A 151 -23.98 -1.39 -16.45
N ASN A 152 -23.22 -2.42 -16.05
CA ASN A 152 -23.34 -3.76 -16.61
C ASN A 152 -23.09 -4.83 -15.53
N VAL A 153 -24.15 -5.23 -14.83
CA VAL A 153 -24.12 -6.23 -13.74
C VAL A 153 -23.71 -7.64 -14.20
N PHE A 154 -23.52 -7.83 -15.52
CA PHE A 154 -23.06 -9.08 -16.13
C PHE A 154 -21.59 -9.04 -16.59
N GLU A 155 -20.89 -7.91 -16.43
CA GLU A 155 -19.45 -7.84 -16.67
C GLU A 155 -18.70 -8.54 -15.53
N ASN A 156 -17.99 -9.61 -15.87
CA ASN A 156 -17.03 -10.25 -14.97
C ASN A 156 -15.84 -9.31 -14.72
N GLU A 157 -15.18 -9.45 -13.57
CA GLU A 157 -13.92 -8.78 -13.25
C GLU A 157 -12.95 -8.85 -14.44
N GLU A 158 -12.61 -7.70 -15.02
CA GLU A 158 -11.71 -7.63 -16.16
C GLU A 158 -10.27 -7.54 -15.62
N LEU A 159 -9.49 -8.60 -15.81
CA LEU A 159 -8.07 -8.62 -15.43
C LEU A 159 -7.29 -7.65 -16.32
N VAL A 160 -6.52 -6.76 -15.70
CA VAL A 160 -5.68 -5.77 -16.36
C VAL A 160 -4.21 -6.16 -16.20
N GLU A 161 -3.43 -6.11 -17.27
CA GLU A 161 -1.97 -6.23 -17.15
C GLU A 161 -1.36 -4.90 -16.66
N PHE A 162 -0.52 -4.98 -15.62
CA PHE A 162 0.23 -3.84 -15.08
C PHE A 162 1.76 -4.11 -15.07
N PRO A 163 2.64 -3.11 -15.28
CA PRO A 163 2.35 -1.70 -15.50
C PRO A 163 1.68 -1.46 -16.85
N LEU A 164 0.71 -0.53 -16.86
CA LEU A 164 0.09 -0.02 -18.08
C LEU A 164 1.19 0.35 -19.08
N ARG A 165 1.30 -0.40 -20.18
CA ARG A 165 2.22 -0.08 -21.29
C ARG A 165 1.87 1.25 -21.95
#